data_AF-A0A2I1GE61-F1
#
_entry.id   AF-A0A2I1GE61-F1
#
_cell.length_a   1.000
_cell.length_b   1.000
_cell.length_c   1.000
_cell.angle_alpha   90.00
_cell.angle_beta   90.00
_cell.angle_gamma   90.00
#
_symmetry.space_group_name_H-M   'P 1'
#
loop_
_entity.id
_entity.type
_entity.pdbx_description
1 polymer ?
#
loop_
_entity_poly.entity_id
_entity_poly.type
_entity_poly.pdbx_seq_one_letter_code
_entity_poly.pdbx_strand_id
1 'polypeptide(L)'
;MECFFNDLFKKKDFERLIKNQIEQAMKSVKVHFEFFKSKSHGGKWDWTSLMGPDKKKVLQHFPVTNFISGKHGKDIQKLWRNFYNLYTMIRQPALTDSEINEFEIKVKEWICLFCRPSQGQINSSSQIPGLYRKEDITPYMHVFSQHIPEFLRNLKGKDLSLQIFSTSSIEKKNHNQVRLFFGGTTMGGGIKGKSVVQDIMEFETRQLYYLLNNIPQEIQMRNINAEDKENKD
;
A
#
# COMPACT_ATOMS: atom_id res chain seq x y z
N MET A 1 8.41 16.14 -7.07
CA MET A 1 6.95 15.98 -7.04
C MET A 1 6.42 16.52 -5.71
N GLU A 2 5.79 17.70 -5.69
CA GLU A 2 5.06 18.13 -4.50
C GLU A 2 3.81 17.23 -4.35
N CYS A 3 3.51 16.80 -3.13
CA CYS A 3 2.36 15.95 -2.85
C CYS A 3 1.06 16.73 -3.13
N PHE A 4 0.09 16.10 -3.81
CA PHE A 4 -1.25 16.68 -4.07
C PHE A 4 -1.87 17.34 -2.83
N PHE A 5 -1.71 16.73 -1.65
CA PHE A 5 -2.25 17.29 -0.41
C PHE A 5 -1.55 18.58 0.04
N ASN A 6 -0.25 18.73 -0.21
CA ASN A 6 0.46 19.97 0.09
C ASN A 6 -0.07 21.14 -0.75
N ASP A 7 -0.45 20.89 -2.00
CA ASP A 7 -1.08 21.91 -2.84
C ASP A 7 -2.51 22.24 -2.40
N LEU A 8 -3.23 21.26 -1.84
CA LEU A 8 -4.53 21.52 -1.24
C LEU A 8 -4.43 22.43 -0.01
N PHE A 9 -3.42 22.26 0.83
CA PHE A 9 -3.24 23.08 2.05
C PHE A 9 -3.00 24.56 1.74
N LYS A 10 -2.50 24.89 0.55
CA LYS A 10 -2.30 26.27 0.08
C LYS A 10 -3.63 26.96 -0.29
N LYS A 11 -4.73 26.22 -0.45
CA LYS A 11 -6.03 26.78 -0.84
C LYS A 11 -6.76 27.40 0.36
N LYS A 12 -7.27 28.62 0.18
CA LYS A 12 -8.02 29.36 1.21
C LYS A 12 -9.23 28.58 1.76
N ASP A 13 -9.88 27.78 0.92
CA ASP A 13 -11.07 27.00 1.29
C ASP A 13 -10.75 25.60 1.83
N PHE A 14 -9.48 25.29 2.09
CA PHE A 14 -9.07 23.97 2.54
C PHE A 14 -9.76 23.55 3.85
N GLU A 15 -9.56 24.32 4.92
CA GLU A 15 -10.10 24.00 6.25
C GLU A 15 -11.64 24.02 6.27
N ARG A 16 -12.24 24.95 5.51
CA ARG A 16 -13.69 25.21 5.54
C ARG A 16 -14.50 24.18 4.73
N LEU A 17 -13.99 23.74 3.58
CA LEU A 17 -14.79 22.98 2.61
C LEU A 17 -14.07 21.71 2.13
N ILE A 18 -12.86 21.85 1.58
CA ILE A 18 -12.18 20.76 0.86
C ILE A 18 -11.85 19.61 1.82
N LYS A 19 -11.40 19.92 3.04
CA LYS A 19 -11.10 18.92 4.09
C LYS A 19 -12.28 17.98 4.31
N ASN A 20 -13.44 18.53 4.66
CA ASN A 20 -14.63 17.74 5.00
C ASN A 20 -15.12 16.92 3.79
N GLN A 21 -15.09 17.49 2.58
CA GLN A 21 -15.51 16.76 1.38
C GLN A 21 -14.62 15.52 1.11
N ILE A 22 -13.29 15.66 1.24
CA ILE A 22 -12.36 14.53 1.04
C ILE A 22 -12.54 13.47 2.12
N GLU A 23 -12.63 13.87 3.39
CA GLU A 23 -12.83 12.95 4.51
C GLU A 23 -14.15 12.16 4.36
N GLN A 24 -15.24 12.82 3.93
CA GLN A 24 -16.50 12.15 3.63
C GLN A 24 -16.40 11.17 2.46
N ALA A 25 -15.67 11.52 1.41
CA ALA A 25 -15.44 10.64 0.27
C ALA A 25 -14.54 9.43 0.62
N MET A 26 -13.59 9.58 1.54
CA MET A 26 -12.82 8.46 2.07
C MET A 26 -13.70 7.55 2.94
N LYS A 27 -14.54 8.15 3.79
CA LYS A 27 -15.49 7.41 4.62
C LYS A 27 -16.49 6.61 3.78
N SER A 28 -16.98 7.16 2.66
CA SER A 28 -17.92 6.46 1.77
C SER A 28 -17.31 5.21 1.12
N VAL A 29 -15.98 5.19 0.91
CA VAL A 29 -15.24 4.00 0.45
C VAL A 29 -14.72 3.12 1.59
N LYS A 30 -15.24 3.32 2.81
CA LYS A 30 -14.88 2.56 4.03
C LYS A 30 -13.39 2.65 4.37
N VAL A 31 -12.81 3.84 4.22
CA VAL A 31 -11.43 4.17 4.62
C VAL A 31 -11.47 5.24 5.70
N HIS A 32 -10.81 4.98 6.83
CA HIS A 32 -10.60 5.98 7.86
C HIS A 32 -9.45 6.90 7.42
N PHE A 33 -9.76 8.17 7.20
CA PHE A 33 -8.80 9.16 6.76
C PHE A 33 -9.20 10.53 7.27
N GLU A 34 -8.26 11.23 7.88
CA GLU A 34 -8.47 12.55 8.45
C GLU A 34 -7.24 13.43 8.19
N PHE A 35 -7.49 14.72 8.00
CA PHE A 35 -6.47 15.75 8.07
C PHE A 35 -6.39 16.29 9.50
N PHE A 36 -5.19 16.43 10.02
CA PHE A 36 -4.94 16.92 11.38
C PHE A 36 -3.76 17.88 11.42
N LYS A 37 -3.70 18.76 12.43
CA LYS A 37 -2.53 19.59 12.69
C LYS A 37 -1.55 18.80 13.54
N SER A 38 -0.39 18.48 12.97
CA SER A 38 0.64 17.68 13.64
C SER A 38 1.30 18.49 14.75
N LYS A 39 1.23 17.98 15.99
CA LYS A 39 1.91 18.58 17.15
C LYS A 39 3.44 18.46 17.03
N SER A 40 3.93 17.39 16.42
CA SER A 40 5.35 17.11 16.22
C SER A 40 5.98 17.90 15.07
N HIS A 41 5.19 18.33 14.07
CA HIS A 41 5.67 19.15 12.95
C HIS A 41 5.30 20.64 13.08
N GLY A 42 5.23 21.16 14.31
CA GLY A 42 5.02 22.59 14.56
C GLY A 42 3.65 23.11 14.14
N GLY A 43 2.59 22.28 14.26
CA GLY A 43 1.22 22.67 13.94
C GLY A 43 0.86 22.64 12.46
N LYS A 44 1.76 22.15 11.60
CA LYS A 44 1.50 21.98 10.16
C LYS A 44 0.41 20.94 9.92
N TRP A 45 -0.35 21.13 8.84
CA TRP A 45 -1.31 20.13 8.37
C TRP A 45 -0.61 18.84 7.95
N ASP A 46 -1.20 17.73 8.33
CA ASP A 46 -0.76 16.37 8.09
C ASP A 46 -2.02 15.50 7.87
N TRP A 47 -1.84 14.24 7.49
CA TRP A 47 -2.96 13.35 7.15
C TRP A 47 -2.72 11.90 7.58
N THR A 48 -3.81 11.15 7.75
CA THR A 48 -3.73 9.71 8.06
C THR A 48 -2.98 8.96 6.96
N SER A 49 -1.90 8.26 7.33
CA SER A 49 -1.20 7.37 6.39
C SER A 49 -2.10 6.19 5.99
N LEU A 50 -2.20 5.93 4.69
CA LEU A 50 -3.01 4.83 4.16
C LEU A 50 -2.25 3.50 4.24
N MET A 51 -2.88 2.50 4.87
CA MET A 51 -2.37 1.14 4.91
C MET A 51 -2.66 0.38 3.61
N GLY A 52 -2.00 -0.76 3.40
CA GLY A 52 -2.13 -1.56 2.17
C GLY A 52 -3.59 -1.82 1.73
N PRO A 53 -4.49 -2.29 2.61
CA PRO A 53 -5.91 -2.49 2.27
C PRO A 53 -6.63 -1.19 1.87
N ASP A 54 -6.36 -0.09 2.57
CA ASP A 54 -7.03 1.18 2.31
C ASP A 54 -6.53 1.84 1.02
N LYS A 55 -5.23 1.73 0.72
CA LYS A 55 -4.67 2.12 -0.59
C LYS A 55 -5.43 1.45 -1.74
N LYS A 56 -5.76 0.15 -1.61
CA LYS A 56 -6.53 -0.57 -2.64
C LYS A 56 -7.94 -0.01 -2.79
N LYS A 57 -8.67 0.20 -1.69
CA LYS A 57 -10.02 0.79 -1.71
C LYS A 57 -10.02 2.17 -2.38
N VAL A 58 -9.04 3.01 -2.06
CA VAL A 58 -8.90 4.34 -2.65
C VAL A 58 -8.65 4.24 -4.16
N LEU A 59 -7.68 3.41 -4.57
CA LEU A 59 -7.38 3.18 -5.99
C LEU A 59 -8.56 2.61 -6.78
N GLN A 60 -9.45 1.85 -6.13
CA GLN A 60 -10.59 1.20 -6.78
C GLN A 60 -11.88 2.04 -6.77
N HIS A 61 -12.12 2.83 -5.72
CA HIS A 61 -13.45 3.41 -5.48
C HIS A 61 -13.47 4.92 -5.25
N PHE A 62 -12.35 5.55 -4.90
CA PHE A 62 -12.36 6.98 -4.59
C PHE A 62 -12.79 7.83 -5.81
N PRO A 63 -13.77 8.74 -5.68
CA PRO A 63 -14.36 9.45 -6.82
C PRO A 63 -13.57 10.72 -7.16
N VAL A 64 -12.44 10.57 -7.85
CA VAL A 64 -11.55 11.69 -8.23
C VAL A 64 -12.29 12.79 -9.00
N THR A 65 -13.23 12.42 -9.86
CA THR A 65 -14.00 13.39 -10.68
C THR A 65 -14.86 14.35 -9.88
N ASN A 66 -15.15 14.05 -8.60
CA ASN A 66 -15.89 14.95 -7.73
C ASN A 66 -15.02 16.14 -7.26
N PHE A 67 -13.70 15.98 -7.31
CA PHE A 67 -12.74 16.97 -6.80
C PHE A 67 -11.91 17.62 -7.91
N ILE A 68 -11.76 16.92 -9.04
CA ILE A 68 -11.04 17.41 -10.20
C ILE A 68 -11.99 17.39 -11.39
N SER A 69 -12.36 18.59 -11.85
CA SER A 69 -13.33 18.75 -12.93
C SER A 69 -12.73 18.47 -14.31
N GLY A 70 -13.61 18.22 -15.27
CA GLY A 70 -13.27 18.11 -16.68
C GLY A 70 -12.54 16.81 -17.06
N LYS A 71 -11.92 16.83 -18.25
CA LYS A 71 -11.21 15.67 -18.82
C LYS A 71 -10.04 15.24 -17.93
N HIS A 72 -9.34 16.19 -17.31
CA HIS A 72 -8.19 15.92 -16.45
C HIS A 72 -8.55 15.01 -15.26
N GLY A 73 -9.63 15.28 -14.53
CA GLY A 73 -10.08 14.42 -13.44
C GLY A 73 -10.51 13.03 -13.89
N LYS A 74 -11.17 12.93 -15.05
CA LYS A 74 -11.53 11.63 -15.67
C LYS A 74 -10.28 10.82 -16.01
N ASP A 75 -9.24 11.45 -16.54
CA ASP A 75 -8.00 10.78 -16.90
C ASP A 75 -7.23 10.31 -15.65
N ILE A 76 -7.16 11.11 -14.58
CA ILE A 76 -6.57 10.68 -13.31
C ILE A 76 -7.35 9.50 -12.72
N GLN A 77 -8.68 9.57 -12.72
CA GLN A 77 -9.49 8.44 -12.24
C GLN A 77 -9.21 7.18 -13.06
N LYS A 78 -9.18 7.29 -14.39
CA LYS A 78 -8.85 6.18 -15.29
C LYS A 78 -7.45 5.63 -14.99
N LEU A 79 -6.47 6.50 -14.75
CA LEU A 79 -5.11 6.10 -14.39
C LEU A 79 -5.09 5.25 -13.10
N TRP A 80 -5.86 5.63 -12.07
CA TRP A 80 -5.98 4.88 -10.82
C TRP A 80 -6.64 3.52 -11.02
N ARG A 81 -7.74 3.47 -11.79
CA ARG A 81 -8.46 2.21 -12.10
C ARG A 81 -7.61 1.26 -12.93
N ASN A 82 -6.92 1.77 -13.94
CA ASN A 82 -6.01 0.97 -14.76
C ASN A 82 -4.87 0.38 -13.91
N PHE A 83 -4.27 1.18 -13.03
CA PHE A 83 -3.24 0.69 -12.12
C PHE A 83 -3.78 -0.40 -11.18
N TYR A 84 -4.97 -0.19 -10.60
CA TYR A 84 -5.61 -1.18 -9.74
C TYR A 84 -5.82 -2.51 -10.48
N ASN A 85 -6.34 -2.47 -11.70
CA ASN A 85 -6.56 -3.65 -12.53
C ASN A 85 -5.25 -4.40 -12.81
N LEU A 86 -4.21 -3.68 -13.25
CA LEU A 86 -2.88 -4.25 -13.49
C LEU A 86 -2.30 -4.88 -12.21
N TYR A 87 -2.45 -4.20 -11.07
CA TYR A 87 -2.03 -4.72 -9.77
C TYR A 87 -2.79 -6.01 -9.40
N THR A 88 -4.09 -6.11 -9.69
CA THR A 88 -4.85 -7.34 -9.43
C THR A 88 -4.48 -8.49 -10.35
N MET A 89 -4.04 -8.22 -11.59
CA MET A 89 -3.57 -9.26 -12.52
C MET A 89 -2.29 -9.92 -12.01
N ILE A 90 -1.28 -9.14 -11.59
CA ILE A 90 0.01 -9.70 -11.13
C ILE A 90 -0.07 -10.45 -9.80
N ARG A 91 -1.22 -10.38 -9.11
CA ARG A 91 -1.51 -11.10 -7.87
C ARG A 91 -2.29 -12.39 -8.08
N GLN A 92 -2.64 -12.72 -9.32
CA GLN A 92 -3.27 -14.00 -9.60
C GLN A 92 -2.28 -15.15 -9.34
N PRO A 93 -2.76 -16.29 -8.81
CA PRO A 93 -1.90 -17.44 -8.51
C PRO A 93 -1.31 -18.08 -9.76
N ALA A 94 -1.97 -17.92 -10.91
CA ALA A 94 -1.50 -18.38 -12.22
C ALA A 94 -2.03 -17.42 -13.30
N LEU A 95 -1.27 -17.25 -14.40
CA LEU A 95 -1.64 -16.44 -15.56
C LEU A 95 -1.37 -17.22 -16.85
N THR A 96 -2.29 -17.13 -17.80
CA THR A 96 -2.17 -17.66 -19.16
C THR A 96 -1.29 -16.75 -20.04
N ASP A 97 -0.84 -17.24 -21.20
CA ASP A 97 -0.04 -16.38 -22.12
C ASP A 97 -0.86 -15.20 -22.64
N SER A 98 -2.16 -15.44 -22.87
CA SER A 98 -3.10 -14.39 -23.29
C SER A 98 -3.19 -13.28 -22.23
N GLU A 99 -3.35 -13.63 -20.95
CA GLU A 99 -3.41 -12.66 -19.86
C GLU A 99 -2.09 -11.91 -19.66
N ILE A 100 -0.94 -12.58 -19.87
CA ILE A 100 0.38 -11.93 -19.82
C ILE A 100 0.54 -10.93 -20.98
N ASN A 101 0.11 -11.30 -22.19
CA ASN A 101 0.15 -10.39 -23.34
C ASN A 101 -0.79 -9.20 -23.13
N GLU A 102 -1.99 -9.44 -22.59
CA GLU A 102 -2.94 -8.39 -22.23
C GLU A 102 -2.35 -7.46 -21.16
N PHE A 103 -1.68 -8.01 -20.14
CA PHE A 103 -0.98 -7.23 -19.12
C PHE A 103 0.07 -6.32 -19.75
N GLU A 104 0.90 -6.85 -20.66
CA GLU A 104 1.95 -6.07 -21.34
C GLU A 104 1.37 -4.89 -22.15
N ILE A 105 0.27 -5.12 -22.87
CA ILE A 105 -0.41 -4.06 -23.61
C ILE A 105 -0.94 -3.00 -22.63
N LYS A 106 -1.70 -3.42 -21.61
CA LYS A 106 -2.33 -2.51 -20.65
C LYS A 106 -1.31 -1.71 -19.83
N VAL A 107 -0.17 -2.29 -19.47
CA VAL A 107 0.86 -1.57 -18.69
C VAL A 107 1.57 -0.52 -19.55
N LYS A 108 1.78 -0.79 -20.84
CA LYS A 108 2.28 0.19 -21.81
C LYS A 108 1.29 1.33 -22.03
N GLU A 109 0.00 1.02 -22.17
CA GLU A 109 -1.05 2.04 -22.25
C GLU A 109 -1.12 2.89 -20.97
N TRP A 110 -0.98 2.26 -19.81
CA TRP A 110 -1.00 2.93 -18.52
C TRP A 110 0.17 3.91 -18.36
N ILE A 111 1.40 3.50 -18.71
CA ILE A 111 2.56 4.41 -18.61
C ILE A 111 2.48 5.55 -19.65
N CYS A 112 1.94 5.27 -20.84
CA CYS A 112 1.67 6.30 -21.85
C CYS A 112 0.62 7.31 -21.36
N LEU A 113 -0.45 6.84 -20.70
CA LEU A 113 -1.45 7.73 -20.09
C LEU A 113 -0.82 8.58 -18.99
N PHE A 114 0.00 7.97 -18.11
CA PHE A 114 0.72 8.68 -17.05
C PHE A 114 1.56 9.85 -17.61
N CYS A 115 2.30 9.60 -18.70
CA CYS A 115 3.20 10.58 -19.32
C CYS A 115 2.52 11.45 -20.38
N ARG A 116 1.19 11.50 -20.43
CA ARG A 116 0.50 12.21 -21.51
C ARG A 116 0.84 13.71 -21.45
N PRO A 117 1.42 14.29 -22.51
CA PRO A 117 1.75 15.72 -22.54
C PRO A 117 0.48 16.56 -22.63
N SER A 118 0.61 17.85 -22.30
CA SER A 118 -0.45 18.83 -22.58
C SER A 118 -0.69 18.92 -24.08
N GLN A 119 -1.96 19.04 -24.48
CA GLN A 119 -2.38 19.12 -25.87
C GLN A 119 -3.01 20.47 -26.15
N GLY A 120 -2.82 20.98 -27.37
CA GLY A 120 -3.31 22.30 -27.80
C GLY A 120 -2.27 23.41 -27.66
N GLN A 121 -2.63 24.61 -28.12
CA GLN A 121 -1.76 25.79 -28.02
C GLN A 121 -1.54 26.20 -26.57
N ILE A 122 -0.30 26.61 -26.26
CA ILE A 122 0.10 27.13 -24.97
C ILE A 122 -0.75 28.38 -24.67
N ASN A 123 -1.28 28.48 -23.45
CA ASN A 123 -2.12 29.58 -22.96
C ASN A 123 -3.48 29.74 -23.69
N SER A 124 -3.95 28.72 -24.41
CA SER A 124 -5.31 28.68 -24.94
C SER A 124 -6.30 28.16 -23.88
N SER A 125 -7.52 28.70 -23.87
CA SER A 125 -8.64 28.17 -23.08
C SER A 125 -9.03 26.74 -23.47
N SER A 126 -8.66 26.29 -24.68
CA SER A 126 -8.85 24.92 -25.17
C SER A 126 -7.70 23.96 -24.84
N GLN A 127 -6.65 24.42 -24.14
CA GLN A 127 -5.54 23.56 -23.77
C GLN A 127 -6.01 22.43 -22.86
N ILE A 128 -5.67 21.19 -23.20
CA ILE A 128 -5.91 20.02 -22.35
C ILE A 128 -4.63 19.78 -21.56
N PRO A 129 -4.64 19.95 -20.22
CA PRO A 129 -3.46 19.66 -19.41
C PRO A 129 -3.02 18.20 -19.53
N GLY A 130 -1.71 18.00 -19.60
CA GLY A 130 -1.08 16.70 -19.43
C GLY A 130 -1.32 16.13 -18.03
N LEU A 131 -0.81 14.92 -17.79
CA LEU A 131 -0.87 14.31 -16.45
C LEU A 131 0.44 14.54 -15.68
N TYR A 132 1.43 13.68 -15.88
CA TYR A 132 2.72 13.73 -15.20
C TYR A 132 3.85 13.78 -16.22
N ARG A 133 5.04 14.20 -15.77
CA ARG A 133 6.20 14.30 -16.65
C ARG A 133 6.94 12.97 -16.73
N LYS A 134 7.84 12.82 -17.71
CA LYS A 134 8.67 11.62 -17.83
C LYS A 134 9.65 11.50 -16.66
N GLU A 135 10.10 12.62 -16.13
CA GLU A 135 11.00 12.68 -14.97
C GLU A 135 10.32 12.23 -13.66
N ASP A 136 8.98 12.18 -13.65
CA ASP A 136 8.19 11.70 -12.52
C ASP A 136 8.04 10.16 -12.50
N ILE A 137 8.57 9.45 -13.50
CA ILE A 137 8.58 7.99 -13.53
C ILE A 137 9.53 7.47 -12.45
N THR A 138 8.96 6.76 -11.47
CA THR A 138 9.76 6.13 -10.42
C THR A 138 10.43 4.83 -10.91
N PRO A 139 11.51 4.37 -10.25
CA PRO A 139 12.11 3.06 -10.56
C PRO A 139 11.11 1.91 -10.52
N TYR A 140 10.14 1.94 -9.59
CA TYR A 140 9.09 0.92 -9.51
C TYR A 140 8.18 0.91 -10.74
N MET A 141 7.84 2.07 -11.30
CA MET A 141 7.01 2.17 -12.51
C MET A 141 7.78 1.68 -13.75
N HIS A 142 9.08 1.96 -13.82
CA HIS A 142 9.94 1.43 -14.86
C HIS A 142 9.96 -0.10 -14.80
N VAL A 143 10.26 -0.68 -13.63
CA VAL A 143 10.24 -2.14 -13.45
C VAL A 143 8.87 -2.72 -13.77
N PHE A 144 7.80 -2.09 -13.29
CA PHE A 144 6.43 -2.54 -13.50
C PHE A 144 6.04 -2.64 -14.97
N SER A 145 6.48 -1.68 -15.80
CA SER A 145 6.11 -1.64 -17.22
C SER A 145 7.09 -2.37 -18.14
N GLN A 146 8.38 -2.37 -17.84
CA GLN A 146 9.41 -2.92 -18.72
C GLN A 146 9.79 -4.36 -18.38
N HIS A 147 9.82 -4.73 -17.09
CA HIS A 147 10.40 -6.00 -16.64
C HIS A 147 9.37 -7.02 -16.16
N ILE A 148 8.25 -6.57 -15.58
CA ILE A 148 7.21 -7.50 -15.10
C ILE A 148 6.66 -8.42 -16.20
N PRO A 149 6.36 -7.97 -17.44
CA PRO A 149 5.89 -8.89 -18.48
C PRO A 149 6.85 -10.05 -18.75
N GLU A 150 8.15 -9.78 -18.80
CA GLU A 150 9.19 -10.81 -18.96
C GLU A 150 9.24 -11.73 -17.73
N PHE A 151 9.20 -11.17 -16.52
CA PHE A 151 9.18 -11.96 -15.30
C PHE A 151 7.98 -12.90 -15.25
N LEU A 152 6.79 -12.44 -15.66
CA LEU A 152 5.60 -13.28 -15.71
C LEU A 152 5.78 -14.47 -16.66
N ARG A 153 6.38 -14.27 -17.85
CA ARG A 153 6.69 -15.36 -18.79
C ARG A 153 7.67 -16.36 -18.21
N ASN A 154 8.75 -15.86 -17.61
CA ASN A 154 9.80 -16.69 -17.02
C ASN A 154 9.29 -17.50 -15.82
N LEU A 155 8.43 -16.92 -14.99
CA LEU A 155 7.83 -17.58 -13.84
C LEU A 155 6.80 -18.62 -14.26
N LYS A 156 5.95 -18.30 -15.24
CA LYS A 156 4.98 -19.24 -15.80
C LYS A 156 5.66 -20.50 -16.33
N GLY A 157 6.78 -20.36 -17.05
CA GLY A 157 7.56 -21.50 -17.54
C GLY A 157 8.11 -22.43 -16.44
N LYS A 158 8.09 -21.99 -15.18
CA LYS A 158 8.51 -22.75 -14.00
C LYS A 158 7.33 -23.16 -13.10
N ASP A 159 6.09 -22.96 -13.56
CA ASP A 159 4.87 -23.13 -12.77
C ASP A 159 4.87 -22.30 -11.47
N LEU A 160 5.41 -21.08 -11.56
CA LEU A 160 5.48 -20.12 -10.47
C LEU A 160 4.69 -18.86 -10.80
N SER A 161 4.29 -18.13 -9.76
CA SER A 161 3.69 -16.81 -9.88
C SER A 161 4.45 -15.75 -9.10
N LEU A 162 4.29 -14.49 -9.54
CA LEU A 162 4.94 -13.35 -8.91
C LEU A 162 4.52 -13.17 -7.44
N GLN A 163 3.30 -13.61 -7.10
CA GLN A 163 2.78 -13.53 -5.73
C GLN A 163 3.66 -14.27 -4.71
N ILE A 164 4.30 -15.38 -5.10
CA ILE A 164 5.14 -16.21 -4.21
C ILE A 164 6.35 -15.42 -3.72
N PHE A 165 6.84 -14.47 -4.52
CA PHE A 165 7.98 -13.61 -4.19
C PHE A 165 7.57 -12.35 -3.41
N SER A 166 6.31 -12.27 -2.94
CA SER A 166 5.86 -11.15 -2.13
C SER A 166 6.45 -11.19 -0.72
N THR A 167 6.90 -10.03 -0.24
CA THR A 167 7.39 -9.84 1.13
C THR A 167 6.28 -9.78 2.18
N SER A 168 4.99 -9.89 1.79
CA SER A 168 3.87 -9.73 2.72
C SER A 168 3.89 -10.74 3.87
N SER A 169 4.39 -11.95 3.63
CA SER A 169 4.50 -12.98 4.67
C SER A 169 5.55 -12.62 5.72
N ILE A 170 6.65 -11.99 5.29
CA ILE A 170 7.72 -11.50 6.18
C ILE A 170 7.20 -10.34 7.02
N GLU A 171 6.48 -9.39 6.41
CA GLU A 171 5.85 -8.27 7.13
C GLU A 171 4.84 -8.75 8.17
N LYS A 172 4.02 -9.75 7.83
CA LYS A 172 3.07 -10.36 8.77
C LYS A 172 3.78 -11.08 9.91
N LYS A 173 4.85 -11.81 9.62
CA LYS A 173 5.67 -12.47 10.65
C LYS A 173 6.26 -11.46 11.61
N ASN A 174 6.83 -10.37 11.09
CA ASN A 174 7.36 -9.28 11.91
C ASN A 174 6.27 -8.67 12.81
N HIS A 175 5.08 -8.38 12.26
CA HIS A 175 3.95 -7.86 13.04
C HIS A 175 3.54 -8.82 14.18
N ASN A 176 3.45 -10.12 13.90
CA ASN A 176 3.11 -11.12 14.90
C ASN A 176 4.18 -11.23 15.99
N GLN A 177 5.46 -11.20 15.62
CA GLN A 177 6.57 -11.26 16.58
C GLN A 177 6.60 -10.03 17.49
N VAL A 178 6.44 -8.83 16.93
CA VAL A 178 6.33 -7.58 17.73
C VAL A 178 5.16 -7.67 18.71
N ARG A 179 4.02 -8.19 18.26
CA ARG A 179 2.84 -8.37 19.11
C ARG A 179 3.10 -9.37 20.25
N LEU A 180 3.63 -10.55 19.93
CA LEU A 180 3.80 -11.66 20.87
C LEU A 180 4.92 -11.42 21.90
N PHE A 181 6.07 -10.90 21.46
CA PHE A 181 7.30 -10.82 22.26
C PHE A 181 7.61 -9.42 22.78
N PHE A 182 6.91 -8.39 22.32
CA PHE A 182 7.19 -7.02 22.72
C PHE A 182 5.91 -6.23 23.09
N GLY A 183 4.79 -6.94 23.30
CA GLY A 183 3.52 -6.35 23.72
C GLY A 183 2.98 -5.30 22.75
N GLY A 184 3.37 -5.37 21.47
CA GLY A 184 2.97 -4.40 20.44
C GLY A 184 3.84 -3.14 20.35
N THR A 185 4.94 -3.04 21.08
CA THR A 185 5.94 -1.96 20.93
C THR A 185 7.28 -2.55 20.47
N THR A 186 8.23 -1.77 19.95
CA THR A 186 9.57 -2.30 19.63
C THR A 186 10.55 -2.22 20.81
N MET A 187 10.06 -1.83 22.00
CA MET A 187 10.89 -1.51 23.16
C MET A 187 10.56 -2.45 24.32
N GLY A 188 11.59 -3.06 24.93
CA GLY A 188 11.42 -3.82 26.17
C GLY A 188 10.88 -5.26 26.02
N GLY A 189 11.33 -5.99 24.99
CA GLY A 189 11.08 -7.43 24.89
C GLY A 189 12.08 -8.28 25.69
N GLY A 190 11.65 -9.49 26.05
CA GLY A 190 12.43 -10.48 26.80
C GLY A 190 12.02 -10.60 28.26
N ILE A 191 12.03 -11.82 28.78
CA ILE A 191 11.88 -12.11 30.21
C ILE A 191 13.22 -11.79 30.92
N LYS A 192 13.19 -11.25 32.14
CA LYS A 192 14.42 -10.95 32.92
C LYS A 192 15.30 -12.21 33.03
N GLY A 193 16.34 -12.29 32.20
CA GLY A 193 17.34 -13.37 32.21
C GLY A 193 17.60 -14.06 30.88
N LYS A 194 16.69 -13.99 29.90
CA LYS A 194 16.87 -14.51 28.53
C LYS A 194 16.74 -13.41 27.48
N SER A 195 17.46 -13.56 26.37
CA SER A 195 17.31 -12.63 25.25
C SER A 195 16.02 -12.93 24.47
N VAL A 196 15.34 -11.91 23.96
CA VAL A 196 14.12 -12.08 23.16
C VAL A 196 14.34 -12.93 21.90
N VAL A 197 15.57 -12.97 21.38
CA VAL A 197 15.95 -13.82 20.25
C VAL A 197 15.87 -15.29 20.64
N GLN A 198 16.31 -15.66 21.85
CA GLN A 198 16.17 -17.01 22.36
C GLN A 198 14.70 -17.37 22.56
N ASP A 199 13.88 -16.45 23.09
CA ASP A 199 12.44 -16.68 23.26
C ASP A 199 11.74 -16.93 21.91
N ILE A 200 12.09 -16.15 20.88
CA ILE A 200 11.58 -16.34 19.52
C ILE A 200 12.04 -17.70 18.96
N MET A 201 13.32 -18.04 19.10
CA MET A 201 13.86 -19.33 18.61
C MET A 201 13.18 -20.51 19.29
N GLU A 202 13.09 -20.50 20.63
CA GLU A 202 12.45 -21.57 21.40
C GLU A 202 10.97 -21.73 21.01
N PHE A 203 10.25 -20.61 20.86
CA PHE A 203 8.85 -20.62 20.42
C PHE A 203 8.71 -21.22 19.02
N GLU A 204 9.46 -20.73 18.03
CA GLU A 204 9.36 -21.19 16.63
C GLU A 204 9.78 -22.66 16.50
N THR A 205 10.84 -23.10 17.18
CA THR A 205 11.25 -24.51 17.22
C THR A 205 10.16 -25.39 17.82
N ARG A 206 9.50 -24.95 18.89
CA ARG A 206 8.39 -25.68 19.49
C ARG A 206 7.18 -25.75 18.56
N GLN A 207 6.86 -24.67 17.83
CA GLN A 207 5.80 -24.69 16.82
C GLN A 207 6.08 -25.70 15.70
N LEU A 208 7.33 -25.74 15.20
CA LEU A 208 7.75 -26.71 14.19
C LEU A 208 7.65 -28.14 14.71
N TYR A 209 8.08 -28.39 15.94
CA TYR A 209 7.96 -29.71 16.57
C TYR A 209 6.50 -30.18 16.64
N TYR A 210 5.58 -29.31 17.09
CA TYR A 210 4.15 -29.66 17.14
C TYR A 210 3.58 -29.97 15.76
N LEU A 211 3.93 -29.17 14.75
CA LEU A 211 3.49 -29.38 13.38
C LEU A 211 3.98 -30.73 12.82
N LEU A 212 5.27 -31.04 13.01
CA LEU A 212 5.87 -32.28 12.52
C LEU A 212 5.33 -33.54 13.20
N ASN A 213 4.89 -33.42 14.46
CA ASN A 213 4.40 -34.54 15.25
C ASN A 213 2.85 -34.61 15.33
N ASN A 214 2.13 -33.80 14.54
CA ASN A 214 0.66 -33.71 14.56
C ASN A 214 0.06 -33.48 15.98
N ILE A 215 0.76 -32.72 16.82
CA ILE A 215 0.30 -32.42 18.18
C ILE A 215 -0.71 -31.27 18.12
N PRO A 216 -1.93 -31.41 18.67
CA PRO A 216 -2.93 -30.34 18.67
C PRO A 216 -2.40 -29.07 19.35
N GLN A 217 -2.45 -27.94 18.65
CA GLN A 217 -2.06 -26.64 19.19
C GLN A 217 -3.21 -26.04 20.00
N GLU A 218 -3.06 -25.89 21.31
CA GLU A 218 -3.77 -24.86 22.08
C GLU A 218 -2.84 -23.67 22.29
N ILE A 219 -2.74 -22.78 21.29
CA ILE A 219 -2.05 -21.50 21.49
C ILE A 219 -3.08 -20.49 21.98
N GLN A 220 -3.15 -20.27 23.28
CA GLN A 220 -3.74 -19.02 23.77
C GLN A 220 -2.83 -17.88 23.32
N MET A 221 -3.30 -17.03 22.40
CA MET A 221 -2.61 -15.79 22.00
C MET A 221 -2.64 -14.78 23.16
N ARG A 222 -1.94 -15.09 24.25
CA ARG A 222 -1.59 -14.13 25.30
C ARG A 222 -0.16 -13.68 25.08
N ASN A 223 0.13 -12.43 25.42
CA ASN A 223 1.49 -11.91 25.39
C ASN A 223 2.36 -12.78 26.30
N ILE A 224 3.43 -13.35 25.75
CA ILE A 224 4.33 -14.25 26.49
C ILE A 224 4.98 -13.52 27.69
N ASN A 225 5.08 -12.18 27.60
CA ASN A 225 5.65 -11.33 28.65
C ASN A 225 4.60 -10.64 29.55
N ALA A 226 3.30 -10.94 29.42
CA ALA A 226 2.29 -10.30 30.27
C ALA A 226 2.16 -10.94 31.66
N GLU A 227 2.58 -12.20 31.82
CA GLU A 227 2.40 -12.95 33.07
C GLU A 227 3.52 -12.67 34.10
N ASP A 228 4.66 -12.11 33.69
CA ASP A 228 5.77 -11.78 34.61
C ASP A 228 5.63 -10.42 35.33
N LYS A 229 4.45 -9.79 35.24
CA LYS A 229 4.11 -8.60 36.04
C LYS A 229 3.32 -8.93 37.31
N GLU A 230 3.37 -10.17 37.79
CA GLU A 230 2.89 -10.48 39.14
C GLU A 230 3.89 -9.98 40.20
N ASN A 231 3.43 -8.98 40.95
CA ASN A 231 3.71 -8.65 42.34
C ASN A 231 5.14 -8.87 42.84
N LYS A 232 5.92 -7.79 42.86
CA LYS A 232 6.88 -7.58 43.94
C LYS A 232 6.35 -6.45 44.81
N ASP A 233 5.82 -6.85 45.97
CA ASP A 233 5.61 -5.99 47.13
C ASP A 233 6.88 -5.20 47.49
#